data_AF-A0A9D5LRG2-F1
#
_entry.id   AF-A0A9D5LRG2-F1
#
_cell.length_a   1.000
_cell.length_b   1.000
_cell.length_c   1.000
_cell.angle_alpha   90.00
_cell.angle_beta   90.00
_cell.angle_gamma   90.00
#
_symmetry.space_group_name_H-M   'P 1'
#
loop_
_entity.id
_entity.type
_entity.pdbx_description
1 polymer ?
#
loop_
_entity_poly.entity_id
_entity_poly.type
_entity_poly.pdbx_seq_one_letter_code
_entity_poly.pdbx_strand_id
1 'polypeptide(L)'
;MEDKNSNQYSTKKEVLSCACNSIDHTSIIEYDEAENQCYLSVHLRNEVWYKRIWHAIKHIFGFKSVYGDFDEFIWDIEVAKQIAPIINKMIEKDKAPIK
;
A
#
# COMPACT_ATOMS: atom_id res chain seq x y z
N MET A 1 3.42 6.57 35.84
CA MET A 1 3.18 5.16 35.49
C MET A 1 3.68 4.98 34.07
N GLU A 2 4.75 4.22 33.97
CA GLU A 2 5.49 3.94 32.75
C GLU A 2 4.68 2.98 31.88
N ASP A 3 4.50 3.29 30.60
CA ASP A 3 4.34 2.28 29.57
C ASP A 3 5.60 2.32 28.70
N LYS A 4 6.54 1.45 29.08
CA LYS A 4 7.73 1.10 28.32
C LYS A 4 7.31 0.16 27.18
N ASN A 5 8.05 0.26 26.08
CA ASN A 5 8.32 -0.81 25.12
C ASN A 5 7.39 -0.91 23.89
N SER A 6 7.41 0.10 23.02
CA SER A 6 7.17 -0.14 21.59
C SER A 6 8.48 -0.58 20.94
N ASN A 7 8.58 -1.89 20.74
CA ASN A 7 9.70 -2.62 20.16
C ASN A 7 10.24 -1.91 18.90
N GLN A 8 11.54 -1.62 18.92
CA GLN A 8 12.27 -0.90 17.89
C GLN A 8 12.59 -1.84 16.71
N TYR A 9 11.58 -2.24 15.93
CA TYR A 9 11.81 -2.80 14.59
C TYR A 9 11.89 -1.64 13.61
N SER A 10 13.00 -1.50 12.91
CA SER A 10 13.16 -0.51 11.84
C SER A 10 12.40 -0.97 10.60
N THR A 11 11.07 -0.94 10.63
CA THR A 11 10.26 -1.14 9.44
C THR A 11 10.40 0.09 8.53
N LYS A 12 11.01 -0.11 7.36
CA LYS A 12 11.12 0.96 6.36
C LYS A 12 9.75 1.15 5.73
N LYS A 13 9.13 2.30 5.98
CA LYS A 13 7.85 2.70 5.38
C LYS A 13 8.11 3.63 4.21
N GLU A 14 7.52 3.33 3.07
CA GLU A 14 7.59 4.19 1.89
C GLU A 14 6.16 4.54 1.44
N VAL A 15 5.96 5.80 1.07
CA VAL A 15 4.69 6.29 0.54
C VAL A 15 4.74 6.18 -0.96
N LEU A 16 3.77 5.46 -1.52
CA LEU A 16 3.60 5.24 -2.94
C LEU A 16 2.45 6.11 -3.43
N SER A 17 2.73 6.98 -4.39
CA SER A 17 1.73 7.78 -5.10
C SER A 17 1.25 7.04 -6.35
N CYS A 18 -0.05 6.92 -6.56
CA CYS A 18 -0.59 6.25 -7.76
C CYS A 18 -0.34 7.08 -9.02
N ALA A 19 -0.15 6.41 -10.16
CA ALA A 19 0.06 7.03 -11.47
C ALA A 19 -1.10 7.94 -11.92
N CYS A 20 -2.30 7.76 -11.33
CA CYS A 20 -3.44 8.66 -11.56
C CYS A 20 -3.26 10.07 -10.94
N ASN A 21 -2.20 10.27 -10.14
CA ASN A 21 -1.87 11.49 -9.42
C ASN A 21 -2.97 11.97 -8.45
N SER A 22 -3.85 11.06 -8.04
CA SER A 22 -4.85 11.30 -7.00
C SER A 22 -4.23 11.07 -5.63
N ILE A 23 -4.35 12.06 -4.73
CA ILE A 23 -3.97 11.91 -3.31
C ILE A 23 -4.78 10.77 -2.67
N ASP A 24 -5.99 10.54 -3.16
CA ASP A 24 -6.89 9.49 -2.66
C ASP A 24 -6.36 8.08 -2.96
N HIS A 25 -5.44 7.94 -3.91
CA HIS A 25 -4.77 6.67 -4.26
C HIS A 25 -3.31 6.71 -3.78
N THR A 26 -3.12 7.07 -2.51
CA THR A 26 -1.83 6.95 -1.84
C THR A 26 -1.82 5.65 -1.04
N SER A 27 -0.76 4.85 -1.18
CA SER A 27 -0.57 3.63 -0.41
C SER A 27 0.74 3.69 0.37
N ILE A 28 0.82 2.97 1.48
CA ILE A 28 2.05 2.85 2.25
C ILE A 28 2.52 1.41 2.14
N ILE A 29 3.75 1.23 1.69
CA ILE A 29 4.42 -0.07 1.69
C ILE A 29 5.34 -0.16 2.91
N GLU A 30 5.22 -1.23 3.66
CA GLU A 30 6.02 -1.50 4.85
C GLU A 30 6.61 -2.90 4.76
N TYR A 31 7.94 -2.98 4.79
CA TYR A 31 8.64 -4.26 4.82
C TYR A 31 9.04 -4.62 6.25
N ASP A 32 8.50 -5.73 6.74
CA ASP A 32 8.86 -6.36 8.00
C ASP A 32 10.00 -7.36 7.76
N GLU A 33 11.19 -6.97 8.20
CA GLU A 33 12.35 -7.84 8.11
C GLU A 33 12.25 -9.05 9.02
N ALA A 34 11.61 -8.99 10.19
CA ALA A 34 11.55 -10.12 11.11
C ALA A 34 10.79 -11.29 10.51
N GLU A 35 9.63 -11.00 9.93
CA GLU A 35 8.72 -11.98 9.36
C GLU A 35 8.93 -12.21 7.85
N ASN A 36 9.83 -11.45 7.21
CA ASN A 36 10.04 -11.45 5.76
C ASN A 36 8.74 -11.19 4.98
N GLN A 37 7.94 -10.23 5.44
CA GLN A 37 6.62 -9.91 4.90
C GLN A 37 6.54 -8.44 4.48
N CYS A 38 5.79 -8.17 3.42
CA CYS A 38 5.55 -6.82 2.94
C CYS A 38 4.06 -6.51 3.03
N TYR A 39 3.74 -5.41 3.70
CA TYR A 39 2.38 -4.93 3.93
C TYR A 39 2.13 -3.73 3.01
N LEU A 40 1.06 -3.80 2.22
CA LEU A 40 0.54 -2.67 1.47
C LEU A 40 -0.72 -2.16 2.18
N SER A 41 -0.62 -0.97 2.77
CA SER A 41 -1.75 -0.31 3.42
C SER A 41 -2.38 0.69 2.47
N VAL A 42 -3.64 0.43 2.10
CA VAL A 42 -4.48 1.36 1.34
C VAL A 42 -5.37 2.12 2.32
N HIS A 43 -5.27 3.45 2.32
CA HIS A 43 -6.09 4.27 3.19
C HIS A 43 -7.32 4.77 2.44
N LEU A 44 -8.50 4.29 2.84
CA LEU A 44 -9.76 4.83 2.36
C LEU A 44 -9.86 6.31 2.78
N ARG A 45 -10.10 7.19 1.80
CA ARG A 45 -10.39 8.60 2.05
C ARG A 45 -11.44 8.76 3.14
N ASN A 46 -11.28 9.73 4.03
CA ASN A 46 -12.34 10.11 4.97
C ASN A 46 -13.47 10.86 4.23
N GLU A 47 -14.35 10.12 3.55
CA GLU A 47 -15.57 10.65 2.96
C GLU A 47 -16.80 10.35 3.81
N VAL A 48 -17.73 11.30 3.80
CA VAL A 48 -19.10 11.15 4.31
C VAL A 48 -19.80 9.94 3.67
N TRP A 49 -20.57 9.21 4.47
CA TRP A 49 -21.14 7.91 4.11
C TRP A 49 -21.94 7.92 2.80
N TYR A 50 -22.69 8.98 2.49
CA TYR A 50 -23.55 9.05 1.31
C TYR A 50 -22.76 9.20 -0.01
N LYS A 51 -21.56 9.78 0.01
CA LYS A 51 -20.69 9.84 -1.18
C LYS A 51 -20.18 8.46 -1.57
N ARG A 52 -19.88 7.62 -0.57
CA ARG A 52 -19.49 6.22 -0.78
C ARG A 52 -20.62 5.42 -1.42
N ILE A 53 -21.85 5.62 -0.95
CA ILE A 53 -23.03 4.98 -1.56
C ILE A 53 -23.19 5.42 -3.01
N TRP A 54 -23.02 6.70 -3.31
CA TRP A 54 -23.10 7.20 -4.69
C TRP A 54 -22.02 6.60 -5.60
N HIS A 55 -20.79 6.48 -5.11
CA HIS A 55 -19.71 5.78 -5.83
C HIS A 55 -20.04 4.31 -6.06
N ALA A 56 -20.57 3.61 -5.05
CA ALA A 56 -21.00 2.22 -5.19
C ALA A 56 -22.11 2.06 -6.24
N ILE A 57 -23.11 2.95 -6.24
CA ILE A 57 -24.19 2.95 -7.24
C ILE A 57 -23.62 3.12 -8.65
N LYS A 58 -22.75 4.13 -8.86
CA LYS A 58 -22.08 4.34 -10.15
C LYS A 58 -21.37 3.09 -10.64
N HIS A 59 -20.63 2.44 -9.75
CA HIS A 59 -19.91 1.21 -10.06
C HIS A 59 -20.85 0.06 -10.46
N ILE A 60 -21.98 -0.14 -9.76
CA ILE A 60 -23.00 -1.15 -10.12
C ILE A 60 -23.54 -0.93 -11.55
N PHE A 61 -23.71 0.33 -11.96
CA PHE A 61 -24.16 0.69 -13.31
C PHE A 61 -23.03 0.72 -14.35
N GLY A 62 -21.85 0.18 -14.03
CA GLY A 62 -20.74 0.00 -14.97
C GLY A 62 -19.90 1.25 -15.20
N PHE A 63 -20.08 2.32 -14.41
CA PHE A 63 -19.16 3.45 -14.42
C PHE A 63 -17.84 3.02 -13.77
N LYS A 64 -16.78 2.94 -14.58
CA LYS A 64 -15.41 2.69 -14.12
C LYS A 64 -14.66 4.00 -14.00
N SER A 65 -14.02 4.21 -12.87
CA SER A 65 -13.11 5.34 -12.70
C SER A 65 -11.90 5.17 -13.63
N VAL A 66 -11.55 6.19 -14.41
CA VAL A 66 -10.28 6.22 -15.17
C VAL A 66 -9.05 6.37 -14.27
N TYR A 67 -9.26 6.64 -12.97
CA TYR A 67 -8.20 6.83 -11.99
C TYR A 67 -7.94 5.58 -11.14
N GLY A 68 -8.70 4.49 -11.36
CA GLY A 68 -8.76 3.30 -10.50
C GLY A 68 -10.03 3.29 -9.63
N ASP A 69 -10.58 2.10 -9.39
CA ASP A 69 -11.69 1.87 -8.47
C ASP A 69 -11.17 1.52 -7.05
N PHE A 70 -12.07 1.17 -6.11
CA PHE A 70 -11.70 0.93 -4.71
C PHE A 70 -10.57 -0.10 -4.57
N ASP A 71 -9.54 0.26 -3.80
CA ASP A 71 -8.32 -0.52 -3.55
C ASP A 71 -7.48 -0.85 -4.80
N GLU A 72 -7.76 -0.22 -5.95
CA GLU A 72 -6.93 -0.33 -7.14
C GLU A 72 -5.82 0.73 -7.12
N PHE A 73 -4.59 0.28 -7.38
CA PHE A 73 -3.43 1.14 -7.43
C PHE A 73 -2.67 0.91 -8.74
N ILE A 74 -2.46 1.98 -9.50
CA ILE A 74 -1.78 1.93 -10.79
C ILE A 74 -0.31 2.30 -10.59
N TRP A 75 0.59 1.39 -10.94
CA TRP A 75 2.04 1.62 -10.88
C TRP A 75 2.55 2.21 -12.18
N ASP A 76 3.27 3.32 -12.06
CA ASP A 76 4.18 3.77 -13.10
C ASP A 76 5.60 3.22 -12.85
N ILE A 77 6.52 3.56 -13.74
CA ILE A 77 7.91 3.10 -13.64
C ILE A 77 8.65 3.67 -12.42
N GLU A 78 8.22 4.82 -11.88
CA GLU A 78 8.85 5.45 -10.72
C GLU A 78 8.48 4.68 -9.45
N VAL A 79 7.19 4.37 -9.29
CA VAL A 79 6.70 3.50 -8.21
C VAL A 79 7.30 2.10 -8.33
N ALA A 80 7.37 1.53 -9.53
CA ALA A 80 7.97 0.22 -9.74
C ALA A 80 9.44 0.18 -9.28
N LYS A 81 10.21 1.25 -9.50
CA LYS A 81 11.60 1.37 -9.04
C LYS A 81 11.71 1.46 -7.51
N GLN A 82 10.70 1.99 -6.82
CA GLN A 82 10.67 2.03 -5.35
C GLN A 82 10.36 0.65 -4.76
N ILE A 83 9.43 -0.08 -5.35
CA ILE A 83 8.99 -1.40 -4.87
C ILE A 83 10.00 -2.51 -5.19
N ALA A 84 10.63 -2.46 -6.37
CA ALA A 84 11.57 -3.49 -6.83
C ALA A 84 12.66 -3.88 -5.81
N PRO A 85 13.39 -2.95 -5.16
CA PRO A 85 14.40 -3.32 -4.17
C PRO A 85 13.82 -4.03 -2.94
N ILE A 86 12.59 -3.68 -2.53
CA ILE A 86 11.90 -4.36 -1.41
C ILE A 86 11.60 -5.81 -1.80
N ILE A 87 11.00 -6.03 -2.97
CA ILE A 87 10.69 -7.37 -3.48
C ILE A 87 11.96 -8.20 -3.66
N ASN A 88 13.01 -7.63 -4.26
CA ASN A 88 14.27 -8.33 -4.45
C ASN A 88 14.88 -8.77 -3.11
N LYS A 89 14.86 -7.90 -2.10
CA LYS A 89 15.33 -8.22 -0.75
C LYS A 89 14.55 -9.38 -0.12
N MET A 90 13.23 -9.43 -0.33
CA MET A 90 12.38 -10.54 0.15
C MET A 90 12.77 -11.87 -0.51
N ILE A 91 12.94 -11.86 -1.84
CA ILE A 91 13.32 -13.05 -2.62
C ILE A 91 14.71 -13.55 -2.20
N GLU A 92 15.66 -12.64 -1.99
CA GLU A 92 17.02 -12.99 -1.53
C GLU A 92 17.00 -13.63 -0.15
N LYS A 93 16.17 -13.12 0.76
CA LYS A 93 16.05 -13.66 2.12
C LYS A 93 15.40 -15.04 2.17
N ASP A 94 14.41 -15.29 1.30
CA ASP A 94 13.78 -16.61 1.15
C ASP A 94 14.77 -17.67 0.62
N LYS A 95 15.67 -17.27 -0.29
CA LYS A 95 16.72 -18.15 -0.83
C LYS A 95 17.88 -18.39 0.14
N ALA A 96 17.98 -17.66 1.23
CA ALA A 96 19.07 -17.83 2.18
C ALA A 96 18.94 -19.21 2.87
N PRO A 97 20.00 -20.03 2.91
CA PRO A 97 19.92 -21.34 3.55
C PRO A 97 19.57 -21.17 5.03
N ILE A 98 18.60 -21.97 5.50
CA ILE A 98 18.29 -22.10 6.93
C ILE A 98 19.57 -22.62 7.59
N LYS A 99 20.22 -21.75 8.39
CA LYS A 99 21.40 -22.12 9.19
C LYS A 99 21.00 -22.98 10.38
#